data_AF-A0ABC9G8R2-F1
#
_entry.id   AF-A0ABC9G8R2-F1
#
_cell.length_a   1.000
_cell.length_b   1.000
_cell.length_c   1.000
_cell.angle_alpha   90.00
_cell.angle_beta   90.00
_cell.angle_gamma   90.00
#
_symmetry.space_group_name_H-M   'P 1'
#
loop_
_entity.id
_entity.type
_entity.pdbx_description
1 polymer ?
#
loop_
_entity_poly.entity_id
_entity_poly.type
_entity_poly.pdbx_seq_one_letter_code
_entity_poly.pdbx_strand_id
1 'polypeptide(L)'
;MAKVKALAALLLAMVVALTTMEGAHAICGMANEDFKLCQAAASVNDPTDSPSAECCAALGKADLGCICRYRGVAGIWMRIYHIDPSRAMALPGKCGLTMPNNCS
;
A
#
# COMPACT_ATOMS: atom_id res chain seq x y z
N MET A 1 -32.79 33.15 5.94
CA MET A 1 -33.32 31.80 5.65
C MET A 1 -32.53 31.06 4.55
N ALA A 2 -32.42 31.60 3.32
CA ALA A 2 -31.72 30.91 2.21
C ALA A 2 -30.21 30.72 2.44
N LYS A 3 -29.53 31.72 3.01
CA LYS A 3 -28.08 31.67 3.29
C LYS A 3 -27.71 30.59 4.33
N VAL A 4 -28.54 30.41 5.35
CA VAL A 4 -28.36 29.37 6.38
C VAL A 4 -28.56 27.97 5.80
N LYS A 5 -29.55 27.79 4.91
CA LYS A 5 -29.78 26.52 4.21
C LYS A 5 -28.63 26.18 3.24
N ALA A 6 -28.10 27.18 2.54
CA ALA A 6 -26.95 27.01 1.65
C ALA A 6 -25.67 26.64 2.43
N LEU A 7 -25.43 27.29 3.58
CA LEU A 7 -24.32 26.96 4.47
C LEU A 7 -24.45 25.54 5.04
N ALA A 8 -25.65 25.14 5.49
CA ALA A 8 -25.90 23.80 5.99
C ALA A 8 -25.70 22.72 4.91
N ALA A 9 -26.16 22.97 3.68
CA ALA A 9 -25.96 22.08 2.54
C ALA A 9 -24.47 21.95 2.17
N LEU A 10 -23.71 23.05 2.23
CA LEU A 10 -22.27 23.05 1.96
C LEU A 10 -21.50 22.26 3.03
N LEU A 11 -21.87 22.41 4.30
CA LEU A 11 -21.29 21.65 5.41
C LEU A 11 -21.58 20.16 5.31
N LEU A 12 -22.82 19.79 4.97
CA LEU A 12 -23.19 18.39 4.74
C LEU A 12 -22.44 17.79 3.55
N ALA A 13 -22.27 18.53 2.45
CA ALA A 13 -21.50 18.09 1.29
C ALA A 13 -20.01 17.88 1.63
N MET A 14 -19.43 18.74 2.45
CA MET A 14 -18.07 18.55 2.96
C MET A 14 -17.97 17.28 3.82
N VAL A 15 -18.86 17.08 4.80
CA VAL A 15 -18.83 15.89 5.67
C VAL A 15 -18.91 14.60 4.85
N VAL A 16 -19.77 14.55 3.83
CA VAL A 16 -19.87 13.39 2.93
C VAL A 16 -18.58 13.18 2.13
N ALA A 17 -17.95 14.25 1.64
CA ALA A 17 -16.66 14.14 0.93
C ALA A 17 -15.54 13.58 1.82
N LEU A 18 -15.51 13.93 3.12
CA LEU A 18 -14.54 13.35 4.06
C LEU A 18 -14.76 11.85 4.30
N THR A 19 -16.00 11.37 4.29
CA THR A 19 -16.30 9.93 4.50
C THR A 19 -15.88 9.04 3.33
N THR A 20 -15.68 9.61 2.13
CA THR A 20 -15.17 8.87 0.95
C THR A 20 -13.64 8.74 0.91
N MET A 21 -12.93 9.32 1.88
CA MET A 21 -11.47 9.25 1.96
C MET A 21 -10.99 7.97 2.67
N GLU A 22 -11.48 6.81 2.27
CA GLU A 22 -10.97 5.52 2.77
C GLU A 22 -9.53 5.23 2.27
N GLY A 23 -8.97 6.09 1.40
CA GLY A 23 -7.65 5.92 0.78
C GLY A 23 -6.59 6.96 1.15
N ALA A 24 -6.83 7.85 2.13
CA ALA A 24 -5.87 8.94 2.45
C ALA A 24 -4.48 8.44 2.91
N HIS A 25 -4.35 7.14 3.24
CA HIS A 25 -3.10 6.51 3.65
C HIS A 25 -2.68 5.33 2.77
N ALA A 26 -3.36 5.11 1.63
CA ALA A 26 -3.02 4.02 0.72
C ALA A 26 -1.92 4.44 -0.26
N ILE A 27 -0.80 3.73 -0.26
CA ILE A 27 0.28 3.89 -1.23
C ILE A 27 0.15 2.78 -2.27
N CYS A 28 0.00 3.16 -3.53
CA CYS A 28 -0.10 2.22 -4.64
C CYS A 28 -1.22 1.17 -4.45
N GLY A 29 -2.35 1.58 -3.88
CA GLY A 29 -3.49 0.68 -3.61
C GLY A 29 -3.33 -0.22 -2.39
N MET A 30 -2.30 0.00 -1.56
CA MET A 30 -2.07 -0.73 -0.31
C MET A 30 -2.05 0.22 0.88
N ALA A 31 -2.81 -0.09 1.92
CA ALA A 31 -2.72 0.60 3.19
C ALA A 31 -1.46 0.15 3.98
N ASN A 32 -1.09 0.90 5.02
CA ASN A 32 0.07 0.55 5.85
C ASN A 32 -0.05 -0.82 6.49
N GLU A 33 -1.26 -1.21 6.90
CA GLU A 33 -1.59 -2.53 7.41
C GLU A 33 -1.38 -3.64 6.37
N ASP A 34 -1.64 -3.38 5.09
CA ASP A 34 -1.42 -4.35 4.02
C ASP A 34 0.07 -4.64 3.84
N PHE A 35 0.92 -3.61 3.91
CA PHE A 35 2.37 -3.79 3.85
C PHE A 35 2.91 -4.61 5.04
N LYS A 36 2.30 -4.51 6.22
CA LYS A 36 2.70 -5.29 7.40
C LYS A 36 2.42 -6.78 7.22
N LEU A 37 1.36 -7.16 6.49
CA LEU A 37 1.08 -8.56 6.18
C LEU A 37 2.25 -9.21 5.42
N CYS A 38 2.97 -8.42 4.62
CA CYS A 38 4.10 -8.87 3.83
C CYS A 38 5.46 -8.73 4.54
N GLN A 39 5.52 -8.07 5.70
CA GLN A 39 6.76 -7.68 6.36
C GLN A 39 7.65 -8.88 6.70
N ALA A 40 7.06 -9.97 7.20
CA ALA A 40 7.83 -11.16 7.61
C ALA A 40 8.59 -11.81 6.44
N ALA A 41 7.97 -11.90 5.27
CA ALA A 41 8.59 -12.48 4.07
C ALA A 41 9.64 -11.55 3.43
N ALA A 42 9.49 -10.24 3.64
CA ALA A 42 10.40 -9.22 3.16
C ALA A 42 11.45 -8.77 4.20
N SER A 43 11.49 -9.37 5.39
CA SER A 43 12.39 -8.98 6.48
C SER A 43 13.87 -9.17 6.12
N VAL A 44 14.73 -8.33 6.68
CA VAL A 44 16.19 -8.50 6.66
C VAL A 44 16.61 -9.65 7.59
N ASN A 45 15.98 -9.77 8.75
CA ASN A 45 16.31 -10.77 9.78
C ASN A 45 15.22 -11.83 9.87
N ASP A 46 15.64 -13.10 9.98
CA ASP A 46 14.76 -14.28 10.10
C ASP A 46 13.51 -14.27 9.19
N PRO A 47 13.68 -14.04 7.88
CA PRO A 47 12.55 -13.91 6.98
C PRO A 47 11.86 -15.24 6.72
N THR A 48 10.54 -15.19 6.56
CA THR A 48 9.78 -16.38 6.16
C THR A 48 10.04 -16.72 4.69
N ASP A 49 10.07 -18.02 4.37
CA ASP A 49 10.31 -18.48 3.00
C ASP A 49 9.17 -18.08 2.04
N SER A 50 7.93 -18.09 2.54
CA SER A 50 6.73 -17.74 1.79
C SER A 50 5.98 -16.53 2.38
N PRO A 51 5.36 -15.70 1.51
CA PRO A 51 4.36 -14.72 1.94
C PRO A 51 3.09 -15.42 2.45
N SER A 52 2.35 -14.76 3.35
CA SER A 52 1.04 -15.27 3.78
C SER A 52 0.00 -15.12 2.66
N ALA A 53 -1.11 -15.85 2.77
CA ALA A 53 -2.22 -15.74 1.84
C ALA A 53 -2.80 -14.32 1.82
N GLU A 54 -2.86 -13.66 2.97
CA GLU A 54 -3.34 -12.29 3.12
C GLU A 54 -2.38 -11.28 2.46
N CYS A 55 -1.07 -11.48 2.60
CA CYS A 55 -0.09 -10.67 1.87
C CYS A 55 -0.27 -10.81 0.35
N CYS A 56 -0.44 -12.04 -0.16
CA CYS A 56 -0.67 -12.24 -1.59
C CYS A 56 -2.01 -11.64 -2.06
N ALA A 57 -3.07 -11.75 -1.25
CA ALA A 57 -4.36 -11.14 -1.56
C ALA A 57 -4.27 -9.61 -1.59
N ALA A 58 -3.47 -9.00 -0.70
CA ALA A 58 -3.22 -7.56 -0.70
C ALA A 58 -2.40 -7.13 -1.92
N LEU A 59 -1.31 -7.85 -2.24
CA LEU A 59 -0.52 -7.60 -3.45
C LEU A 59 -1.34 -7.77 -4.74
N GLY A 60 -2.32 -8.68 -4.76
CA GLY A 60 -3.22 -8.87 -5.90
C GLY A 60 -4.15 -7.69 -6.18
N LYS A 61 -4.34 -6.79 -5.20
CA LYS A 61 -5.10 -5.54 -5.34
C LYS A 61 -4.19 -4.31 -5.54
N ALA A 62 -2.88 -4.49 -5.36
CA ALA A 62 -1.91 -3.40 -5.41
C ALA A 62 -1.59 -2.98 -6.85
N ASP A 63 -1.22 -1.72 -7.02
CA ASP A 63 -0.61 -1.23 -8.24
C ASP A 63 0.90 -1.53 -8.21
N LEU A 64 1.29 -2.68 -8.75
CA LEU A 64 2.69 -3.12 -8.83
C LEU A 64 3.57 -2.18 -9.68
N GLY A 65 2.98 -1.47 -10.64
CA GLY A 65 3.66 -0.44 -11.43
C GLY A 65 4.00 0.77 -10.58
N CYS A 66 3.07 1.23 -9.76
CA CYS A 66 3.29 2.26 -8.76
C CYS A 66 4.35 1.83 -7.74
N ILE A 67 4.25 0.62 -7.15
CA ILE A 67 5.22 0.11 -6.18
C ILE A 67 6.64 0.10 -6.78
N CYS A 68 6.77 -0.35 -8.03
CA CYS A 68 8.02 -0.34 -8.77
C CYS A 68 8.66 1.06 -8.83
N ARG A 69 7.87 2.12 -9.07
CA ARG A 69 8.36 3.50 -9.09
C ARG A 69 8.87 3.97 -7.73
N TYR A 70 8.36 3.41 -6.63
CA TYR A 70 8.78 3.73 -5.26
C TYR A 70 10.06 3.02 -4.81
N ARG A 71 10.53 1.99 -5.54
CA ARG A 71 11.71 1.19 -5.21
C ARG A 71 12.93 2.02 -4.78
N GLY A 72 13.22 3.10 -5.50
CA GLY A 72 14.39 3.95 -5.25
C GLY A 72 14.25 4.94 -4.10
N VAL A 73 13.02 5.34 -3.75
CA VAL A 73 12.75 6.35 -2.71
C VAL A 73 12.36 5.72 -1.37
N ALA A 74 11.93 4.46 -1.39
CA ALA A 74 11.47 3.76 -0.20
C ALA A 74 12.61 3.36 0.76
N GLY A 75 13.88 3.56 0.40
CA GLY A 75 15.05 3.14 1.20
C GLY A 75 15.10 3.68 2.63
N ILE A 76 14.50 4.83 2.93
CA ILE A 76 14.38 5.31 4.33
C ILE A 76 13.38 4.45 5.12
N TRP A 77 12.25 4.12 4.50
CA TRP A 77 11.17 3.32 5.08
C TRP A 77 11.59 1.87 5.24
N MET A 78 12.27 1.30 4.25
CA MET A 78 12.84 -0.05 4.34
C MET A 78 13.77 -0.19 5.56
N ARG A 79 14.61 0.82 5.84
CA ARG A 79 15.49 0.78 7.02
C ARG A 79 14.71 0.83 8.33
N ILE A 80 13.69 1.69 8.43
CA ILE A 80 12.85 1.82 9.63
C ILE A 80 12.07 0.52 9.90
N TYR A 81 11.58 -0.14 8.85
CA TYR A 81 10.78 -1.36 8.97
C TYR A 81 11.57 -2.66 8.84
N HIS A 82 12.90 -2.58 8.77
CA HIS A 82 13.81 -3.73 8.59
C HIS A 82 13.43 -4.62 7.40
N ILE A 83 13.09 -3.99 6.27
CA ILE A 83 12.73 -4.64 5.02
C ILE A 83 13.92 -4.71 4.07
N ASP A 84 14.16 -5.89 3.50
CA ASP A 84 15.07 -6.08 2.38
C ASP A 84 14.37 -5.73 1.06
N PRO A 85 14.91 -4.79 0.27
CA PRO A 85 14.27 -4.33 -0.96
C PRO A 85 14.18 -5.43 -2.03
N SER A 86 15.16 -6.32 -2.12
CA SER A 86 15.16 -7.39 -3.12
C SER A 86 14.10 -8.44 -2.78
N ARG A 87 13.96 -8.81 -1.51
CA ARG A 87 12.91 -9.71 -1.02
C ARG A 87 11.53 -9.12 -1.24
N ALA A 88 11.34 -7.83 -0.91
CA ALA A 88 10.07 -7.14 -1.11
C ALA A 88 9.64 -7.17 -2.59
N MET A 89 10.57 -6.87 -3.51
CA MET A 89 10.28 -6.87 -4.95
C MET A 89 10.08 -8.28 -5.53
N ALA A 90 10.56 -9.33 -4.86
CA ALA A 90 10.31 -10.72 -5.25
C ALA A 90 8.95 -11.27 -4.78
N LEU A 91 8.29 -10.65 -3.79
CA LEU A 91 7.02 -11.15 -3.24
C LEU A 91 5.90 -11.31 -4.28
N PRO A 92 5.68 -10.37 -5.22
CA PRO A 92 4.66 -10.55 -6.26
C PRO A 92 4.86 -11.84 -7.05
N GLY A 93 6.11 -12.17 -7.43
CA GLY A 93 6.42 -13.42 -8.14
C GLY A 93 6.11 -14.67 -7.30
N LYS A 94 6.40 -14.63 -5.99
CA LYS A 94 6.03 -15.72 -5.06
C LYS A 94 4.52 -15.90 -4.91
N CYS A 95 3.74 -14.83 -5.15
CA CYS A 95 2.28 -14.85 -5.15
C CYS A 95 1.66 -15.16 -6.52
N GLY A 96 2.48 -15.50 -7.54
CA GLY A 96 2.00 -15.73 -8.91
C GLY A 96 1.59 -14.46 -9.66
N LEU A 97 2.02 -13.29 -9.17
CA LEU A 97 1.77 -11.99 -9.80
C LEU A 97 2.97 -11.57 -10.63
N THR A 98 2.72 -10.86 -11.73
CA THR A 98 3.79 -10.37 -12.61
C THR A 98 4.18 -8.95 -12.22
N MET A 99 5.46 -8.77 -11.87
CA MET A 99 6.02 -7.46 -11.59
C MET A 99 6.64 -6.86 -12.87
N PRO A 100 6.62 -5.53 -13.06
CA PRO A 100 7.28 -4.90 -14.20
C PRO A 100 8.75 -5.32 -14.36
N ASN A 101 9.17 -5.60 -15.61
CA ASN A 101 10.50 -6.13 -15.97
C ASN A 101 11.69 -5.29 -15.47
N ASN A 102 11.49 -4.02 -15.16
CA ASN A 102 12.52 -3.10 -14.69
C ASN A 102 12.62 -3.00 -13.17
N CYS A 103 11.94 -3.89 -12.44
CA CYS A 103 11.87 -3.84 -10.99
C CYS A 103 12.11 -5.16 -10.27
N SER A 104 12.20 -6.29 -10.98
CA SER A 104 12.50 -7.62 -10.42
C SER A 104 13.98 -7.81 -10.11
#